data_AF-A0A1V5E5G1-F1
#
_entry.id   AF-A0A1V5E5G1-F1
#
_cell.length_a   1.000
_cell.length_b   1.000
_cell.length_c   1.000
_cell.angle_alpha   90.00
_cell.angle_beta   90.00
_cell.angle_gamma   90.00
#
_symmetry.space_group_name_H-M   'P 1'
#
loop_
_entity.id
_entity.type
_entity.pdbx_description
1 polymer ?
#
loop_
_entity_poly.entity_id
_entity_poly.type
_entity_poly.pdbx_seq_one_letter_code
_entity_poly.pdbx_strand_id
1 'polypeptide(L)' 'MDYPANPNGAEDAIAGICSETGRIFGLMPHPEAYSHRTNHPRWTREDLPEEGMGLALFKNAAKFLRSSEF' A
#
# COMPACT_ATOMS: atom_id res chain seq x y z
N MET A 1 4.57 -12.50 15.91
CA MET A 1 3.36 -11.68 15.73
C MET A 1 2.28 -12.64 15.32
N ASP A 2 1.18 -12.70 16.07
CA ASP A 2 0.15 -13.73 15.88
C ASP A 2 -1.11 -13.13 15.22
N TYR A 3 -2.03 -14.00 14.80
CA TYR A 3 -3.33 -13.59 14.28
C TYR A 3 -4.08 -12.75 15.33
N PRO A 4 -4.73 -11.62 14.96
CA PRO A 4 -4.96 -11.12 13.60
C PRO A 4 -3.91 -10.12 13.09
N ALA A 5 -2.90 -9.76 13.89
CA ALA A 5 -1.88 -8.78 13.49
C ALA A 5 -1.04 -9.27 12.30
N ASN A 6 -0.77 -10.57 12.22
CA ASN A 6 -0.29 -11.26 11.02
C ASN A 6 -1.41 -12.15 10.46
N PRO A 7 -2.18 -11.70 9.47
CA PRO A 7 -3.40 -12.38 9.04
C PRO A 7 -3.15 -13.65 8.22
N ASN A 8 -1.97 -13.79 7.62
CA ASN A 8 -1.62 -14.93 6.76
C ASN A 8 -0.53 -15.83 7.35
N GLY A 9 0.05 -15.46 8.51
CA GLY A 9 1.09 -16.22 9.18
C GLY A 9 2.45 -16.18 8.47
N ALA A 10 2.70 -15.18 7.62
CA ALA A 10 3.99 -15.04 6.94
C ALA A 10 5.14 -14.96 7.96
N GLU A 11 6.28 -15.57 7.65
CA GLU A 11 7.50 -15.45 8.43
C GLU A 11 7.88 -13.96 8.56
N ASP A 12 8.27 -13.56 9.79
CA ASP A 12 8.53 -12.17 10.17
C ASP A 12 7.41 -11.16 9.81
N ALA A 13 6.19 -11.64 9.57
CA ALA A 13 5.05 -10.86 9.08
C ALA A 13 5.36 -10.06 7.79
N ILE A 14 6.20 -10.61 6.90
CA ILE A 14 6.54 -9.97 5.63
C ILE A 14 5.29 -9.84 4.75
N ALA A 15 4.91 -8.59 4.47
CA ALA A 15 3.73 -8.26 3.64
C ALA A 15 4.08 -7.87 2.20
N GLY A 16 5.35 -7.56 1.92
CA GLY A 16 5.84 -7.19 0.59
C GLY A 16 7.35 -7.27 0.47
N ILE A 17 7.84 -7.42 -0.76
CA ILE A 17 9.26 -7.57 -1.11
C ILE A 17 9.58 -6.76 -2.36
N CYS A 18 10.84 -6.39 -2.54
CA CYS A 18 11.29 -5.66 -3.72
C CYS A 18 12.49 -6.36 -4.35
N SER A 19 12.62 -6.24 -5.67
CA SER A 19 13.89 -6.55 -6.36
C SER A 19 15.03 -5.69 -5.82
N GLU A 20 16.27 -6.15 -5.95
CA GLU A 20 17.46 -5.41 -5.50
C GLU A 20 17.55 -3.98 -6.06
N THR A 21 17.08 -3.76 -7.29
CA THR A 21 17.10 -2.43 -7.93
C THR A 21 16.00 -1.49 -7.44
N GLY A 22 15.05 -1.95 -6.62
CA GLY A 22 13.91 -1.15 -6.19
C GLY A 22 12.77 -0.99 -7.21
N ARG A 23 12.94 -1.53 -8.43
CA ARG A 23 12.02 -1.25 -9.56
C ARG A 23 10.80 -2.16 -9.62
N ILE A 24 10.88 -3.38 -9.06
CA ILE A 24 9.78 -4.34 -9.02
C ILE A 24 9.41 -4.58 -7.56
N PHE A 25 8.18 -4.23 -7.19
CA PHE A 25 7.66 -4.38 -5.83
C PHE A 25 6.46 -5.33 -5.82
N GLY A 26 6.56 -6.41 -5.05
CA GLY A 26 5.48 -7.34 -4.78
C GLY A 26 4.88 -7.05 -3.41
N LEU A 27 3.55 -6.98 -3.32
CA LEU A 27 2.83 -6.62 -2.10
C LEU A 27 1.56 -7.48 -2.00
N MET A 28 1.32 -8.09 -0.84
CA MET A 28 0.10 -8.83 -0.56
C MET A 28 -1.09 -7.91 -0.24
N PRO A 29 -0.96 -6.87 0.61
CA PRO A 29 -2.01 -5.87 0.76
C PRO A 29 -2.44 -5.25 -0.58
N HIS A 30 -3.70 -4.82 -0.67
CA HIS A 30 -4.30 -4.17 -1.85
C HIS A 30 -4.29 -2.63 -1.71
N PRO A 31 -3.19 -1.93 -2.06
CA PRO A 31 -3.13 -0.47 -1.97
C PRO A 31 -4.13 0.22 -2.92
N GLU A 32 -4.45 -0.39 -4.05
CA GLU A 32 -5.49 0.09 -4.97
C GLU A 32 -6.87 0.14 -4.31
N ALA A 33 -7.13 -0.78 -3.39
CA ALA A 33 -8.40 -0.89 -2.69
C ALA A 33 -8.61 0.17 -1.61
N TYR A 34 -7.59 0.99 -1.28
CA TYR A 34 -7.77 2.16 -0.42
C TYR A 34 -7.07 3.40 -1.01
N SER A 35 -7.55 3.82 -2.17
CA SER A 35 -7.10 5.03 -2.88
C SER A 35 -7.98 6.25 -2.58
N HIS A 36 -9.23 6.04 -2.17
CA HIS A 36 -10.20 7.08 -1.84
C HIS A 36 -10.84 6.82 -0.48
N ARG A 37 -11.25 7.88 0.23
CA ARG A 37 -11.89 7.78 1.56
C ARG A 37 -13.03 6.76 1.62
N THR A 38 -13.86 6.69 0.57
CA THR A 38 -15.05 5.82 0.53
C THR A 38 -14.71 4.34 0.46
N ASN A 39 -13.46 3.98 0.17
CA ASN A 39 -13.04 2.58 0.21
C ASN A 39 -12.71 2.11 1.63
N HIS A 40 -12.49 3.03 2.58
CA HIS A 40 -12.23 2.64 3.96
C HIS A 40 -13.48 1.94 4.54
N PRO A 41 -13.36 0.78 5.23
CA PRO A 41 -14.52 0.05 5.78
C PRO A 41 -15.41 0.88 6.72
N ARG A 42 -14.87 1.98 7.26
CA ARG A 42 -15.53 2.87 8.22
C ARG A 42 -15.81 4.28 7.67
N TRP A 43 -15.80 4.47 6.35
CA TRP A 43 -15.93 5.78 5.70
C TRP A 43 -17.19 6.59 6.03
N THR A 44 -18.27 5.94 6.46
CA THR A 44 -19.51 6.60 6.92
C THR A 44 -19.53 6.87 8.43
N ARG A 45 -18.54 6.38 9.18
CA ARG A 45 -18.50 6.38 10.65
C ARG A 45 -17.36 7.21 11.22
N GLU A 46 -16.45 7.70 10.38
CA GLU A 46 -15.24 8.41 10.76
C GLU A 46 -14.98 9.58 9.81
N ASP A 47 -14.37 10.63 10.34
CA ASP A 47 -13.81 11.70 9.51
C ASP A 47 -12.43 11.24 9.01
N LEU A 48 -12.33 11.03 7.70
CA LEU A 48 -11.16 10.45 7.06
C LEU A 48 -10.65 11.40 5.98
N PRO A 49 -9.33 11.45 5.74
CA PRO A 49 -8.77 12.17 4.60
C PRO A 49 -9.39 11.70 3.28
N GLU A 50 -9.60 12.62 2.34
CA GLU A 50 -10.14 12.31 1.00
C GLU A 50 -9.29 11.28 0.26
N GLU A 51 -7.97 11.41 0.38
CA GLU A 51 -7.00 10.48 -0.20
C GLU A 51 -6.77 9.29 0.72
N GLY A 52 -6.99 8.09 0.19
CA GLY A 52 -6.65 6.85 0.89
C GLY A 52 -5.14 6.60 0.88
N MET A 53 -4.65 5.87 1.89
CA MET A 53 -3.21 5.65 2.08
C MET A 53 -2.53 4.94 0.91
N GLY A 54 -3.26 4.07 0.20
CA GLY A 54 -2.70 3.30 -0.91
C GLY A 54 -2.32 4.16 -2.12
N LEU A 55 -2.89 5.37 -2.24
CA LEU A 55 -2.56 6.31 -3.31
C LEU A 55 -1.08 6.74 -3.29
N ALA A 56 -0.43 6.69 -2.13
CA ALA A 56 0.99 7.01 -1.98
C ALA A 56 1.88 6.14 -2.90
N LEU A 57 1.56 4.85 -3.06
CA LEU A 57 2.34 3.94 -3.92
C LEU A 57 2.32 4.40 -5.38
N PHE A 58 1.14 4.73 -5.90
CA PHE A 58 0.95 5.17 -7.29
C PHE A 58 1.53 6.56 -7.54
N LYS A 59 1.41 7.47 -6.56
CA LYS A 59 2.04 8.80 -6.62
C LYS A 59 3.56 8.70 -6.70
N ASN A 60 4.17 7.80 -5.92
CA ASN A 60 5.61 7.56 -5.95
C ASN A 60 6.05 6.99 -7.30
N ALA A 61 5.34 6.00 -7.84
CA ALA A 61 5.61 5.45 -9.16
C ALA A 61 5.55 6.52 -10.26
N ALA A 62 4.48 7.33 -10.25
CA ALA A 62 4.32 8.40 -11.24
C ALA A 62 5.37 9.51 -11.07
N LYS A 63 5.79 9.82 -9.84
CA LYS A 63 6.89 10.76 -9.56
C LYS A 63 8.22 10.23 -10.10
N PHE A 64 8.54 8.96 -9.85
CA PHE A 64 9.76 8.33 -10.34
C PHE A 64 9.81 8.32 -11.88
N LEU A 65 8.71 7.93 -12.55
CA LEU A 65 8.63 7.94 -14.01
C LEU A 65 8.76 9.34 -14.64
N ARG A 66 8.39 10.39 -13.91
CA ARG A 66 8.59 11.79 -14.32
C ARG A 66 9.98 12.33 -14.02
N SER A 67 10.74 11.65 -13.17
CA SER A 67 12.13 12.00 -12.90
C SER A 67 13.02 11.52 -14.05
N SER A 68 14.27 11.99 -14.08
CA SER A 68 15.28 11.53 -15.03
C SER A 68 16.09 10.32 -14.52
N GLU A 69 15.64 9.68 -13.43
CA GLU A 69 16.38 8.63 -12.69
C GLU A 69 16.10 7.20 -13.20
N PHE A 70 15.59 7.05 -14.42
CA PHE A 70 15.24 5.74 -14.98
C PHE A 70 16.46 4.90 -15.36
#